data_AF-Q28HV7-F1
#
_entry.id   AF-Q28HV7-F1
#
_cell.length_a   1.000
_cell.length_b   1.000
_cell.length_c   1.000
_cell.angle_alpha   90.00
_cell.angle_beta   90.00
_cell.angle_gamma   90.00
#
_symmetry.space_group_name_H-M   'P 1'
#
loop_
_entity.id
_entity.type
_entity.pdbx_description
1 polymer ?
#
loop_
_entity_poly.entity_id
_entity_poly.type
_entity_poly.pdbx_seq_one_letter_code
_entity_poly.pdbx_strand_id
1 'polypeptide(L)'
;QFLSKAIEPPPLDAVIEAEHTLRELDALDSNDELTPLGRILAKLPIEPRLGKMMIMGCIFYVGDALCTISAATCFPEPFISEGRRLGYVHRNFAGNRFSDHVALLSVFQAWDDARMGGEEAETRFCEHKRLNMATLRMTWEAKVQLKEILVNSGFPEECLMTQVFNNTGPDNNLDVVISLLAFGVYPNVCYHKEKRKILTTEGRNALIHKSSVNCPFSNQDLKYPSPFFVFSEKIRTRAISAKGMTMVSPLQLLLFASKKVMSDGEFILLDDWIRLSLPHDESACITALRAALEALVVEVTKEPEILSQLDPVNEKMLNMIRLISKPSTAGISLVMGNSRFGDGPRPPKMARFDSGFQGNRGRGYHGGYNSGGGGFRGSGYQGFRGGRGGGGPWGGYQGGGFRGNYRGGNQGGGFRGGYQSRGGGGYGGNYQGRGGFRGGF
;
A
#
# COMPACT_ATOMS: atom_id res chain seq x y z
N GLN A 1 20.91 -33.14 -5.26
CA GLN A 1 20.80 -34.33 -6.13
C GLN A 1 19.49 -34.41 -6.92
N PHE A 2 18.33 -34.02 -6.37
CA PHE A 2 17.07 -34.04 -7.12
C PHE A 2 17.04 -32.97 -8.23
N LEU A 3 17.32 -31.70 -7.88
CA LEU A 3 17.28 -30.57 -8.82
C LEU A 3 18.28 -30.69 -9.98
N SER A 4 19.38 -31.40 -9.79
CA SER A 4 20.36 -31.66 -10.87
C SER A 4 19.85 -32.62 -11.94
N LYS A 5 18.71 -33.29 -11.70
CA LYS A 5 18.04 -34.17 -12.68
C LYS A 5 16.92 -33.46 -13.45
N ALA A 6 16.65 -32.18 -13.16
CA ALA A 6 15.67 -31.40 -13.92
C ALA A 6 16.12 -31.20 -15.37
N ILE A 7 15.17 -30.95 -16.28
CA ILE A 7 15.46 -30.69 -17.72
C ILE A 7 16.45 -29.53 -17.85
N GLU A 8 16.22 -28.47 -17.09
CA GLU A 8 17.14 -27.35 -16.92
C GLU A 8 17.48 -27.23 -15.43
N PRO A 9 18.61 -27.77 -14.98
CA PRO A 9 18.98 -27.70 -13.57
C PRO A 9 19.28 -26.25 -13.18
N PRO A 10 18.81 -25.80 -11.99
CA PRO A 10 19.13 -24.46 -11.52
C PRO A 10 20.62 -24.31 -11.22
N PRO A 11 21.16 -23.08 -11.26
CA PRO A 11 22.52 -22.80 -10.81
C PRO A 11 22.75 -23.26 -9.37
N LEU A 12 23.90 -23.85 -9.08
CA LEU A 12 24.21 -24.36 -7.75
C LEU A 12 24.15 -23.25 -6.68
N ASP A 13 24.66 -22.06 -7.01
CA ASP A 13 24.64 -20.90 -6.10
C ASP A 13 23.21 -20.53 -5.68
N ALA A 14 22.23 -20.64 -6.59
CA ALA A 14 20.83 -20.37 -6.29
C ALA A 14 20.23 -21.43 -5.36
N VAL A 15 20.65 -22.69 -5.50
CA VAL A 15 20.23 -23.76 -4.59
C VAL A 15 20.81 -23.54 -3.19
N ILE A 16 22.11 -23.19 -3.10
CA ILE A 16 22.78 -22.89 -1.83
C ILE A 16 22.12 -21.69 -1.14
N GLU A 17 21.81 -20.63 -1.88
CA GLU A 17 21.14 -19.44 -1.35
C GLU A 17 19.73 -19.75 -0.83
N ALA A 18 18.96 -20.56 -1.57
CA ALA A 18 17.63 -21.00 -1.14
C ALA A 18 17.70 -21.84 0.15
N GLU A 19 18.63 -22.78 0.22
CA GLU A 19 18.86 -23.62 1.40
C GLU A 19 19.28 -22.79 2.62
N HIS A 20 20.21 -21.86 2.43
CA HIS A 20 20.61 -20.91 3.46
C HIS A 20 19.43 -20.07 3.96
N THR A 21 18.60 -19.54 3.05
CA THR A 21 17.40 -18.76 3.39
C THR A 21 16.40 -19.59 4.19
N LEU A 22 16.20 -20.86 3.84
CA LEU A 22 15.29 -21.76 4.55
C LEU A 22 15.80 -22.09 5.96
N ARG A 23 17.10 -22.29 6.14
CA ARG A 23 17.71 -22.44 7.48
C ARG A 23 17.59 -21.16 8.32
N GLU A 24 17.79 -19.99 7.72
CA GLU A 24 17.61 -18.70 8.41
C GLU A 24 16.17 -18.44 8.88
N LEU A 25 15.19 -19.06 8.22
CA LEU A 25 13.78 -18.98 8.61
C LEU A 25 13.38 -20.06 9.61
N ASP A 26 14.31 -20.93 10.03
CA ASP A 26 14.06 -22.12 10.85
C ASP A 26 13.08 -23.12 10.18
N ALA A 27 12.99 -23.10 8.85
CA ALA A 27 12.19 -24.06 8.09
C ALA A 27 12.91 -25.42 7.94
N LEU A 28 14.24 -25.40 8.01
CA LEU A 28 15.11 -26.58 8.01
C LEU A 28 15.94 -26.61 9.29
N ASP A 29 16.15 -27.80 9.85
CA ASP A 29 17.05 -28.00 10.99
C ASP A 29 18.52 -28.18 10.56
N SER A 30 19.41 -28.48 11.53
CA SER A 30 20.84 -28.69 11.26
C SER A 30 21.17 -29.93 10.42
N ASN A 31 20.21 -30.84 10.23
CA ASN A 31 20.33 -32.03 9.42
C ASN A 31 19.64 -31.89 8.04
N ASP A 32 19.19 -30.68 7.70
CA ASP A 32 18.43 -30.37 6.49
C ASP A 32 17.05 -31.02 6.42
N GLU A 33 16.48 -31.36 7.57
CA GLU A 33 15.14 -31.91 7.68
C GLU A 33 14.10 -30.81 7.95
N LEU A 34 12.88 -31.01 7.44
CA LEU A 34 11.78 -30.06 7.63
C LEU A 34 11.35 -30.00 9.11
N THR A 35 11.45 -28.80 9.68
CA THR A 35 10.90 -28.46 10.99
C THR A 35 9.36 -28.43 10.95
N PRO A 36 8.65 -28.40 12.10
CA PRO A 36 7.20 -28.20 12.12
C PRO A 36 6.76 -26.93 11.37
N LEU A 37 7.49 -25.83 11.56
CA LEU A 37 7.34 -24.61 10.78
C LEU A 37 7.53 -24.88 9.29
N GLY A 38 8.63 -25.52 8.89
CA GLY A 38 8.91 -25.86 7.49
C GLY A 38 7.80 -26.68 6.82
N ARG A 39 7.18 -27.61 7.56
CA ARG A 39 6.05 -28.42 7.06
C ARG A 39 4.80 -27.59 6.77
N ILE A 40 4.53 -26.57 7.58
CA ILE A 40 3.42 -25.63 7.34
C ILE A 40 3.76 -24.74 6.15
N LEU A 41 4.97 -24.18 6.12
CA LEU A 41 5.44 -23.32 5.02
C LEU A 41 5.40 -24.03 3.67
N ALA A 42 5.76 -25.32 3.62
CA ALA A 42 5.74 -26.12 2.41
C ALA A 42 4.32 -26.33 1.83
N LYS A 43 3.26 -26.15 2.61
CA LYS A 43 1.86 -26.23 2.14
C LYS A 43 1.36 -24.89 1.58
N LEU A 44 1.99 -23.77 1.93
CA LEU A 44 1.53 -22.44 1.54
C LEU A 44 2.07 -22.09 0.13
N PRO A 45 1.22 -21.66 -0.82
CA PRO A 45 1.61 -21.32 -2.19
C PRO A 45 2.22 -19.91 -2.30
N ILE A 46 3.09 -19.53 -1.36
CA ILE A 46 3.73 -18.21 -1.29
C ILE A 46 5.18 -18.34 -0.82
N GLU A 47 5.93 -17.25 -0.84
CA GLU A 47 7.31 -17.24 -0.33
C GLU A 47 7.37 -17.62 1.16
N PRO A 48 8.32 -18.48 1.59
CA PRO A 48 8.41 -18.97 2.97
C PRO A 48 8.48 -17.86 4.04
N ARG A 49 9.11 -16.72 3.73
CA ARG A 49 9.21 -15.56 4.63
C ARG A 49 7.84 -14.91 4.87
N LEU A 50 7.02 -14.78 3.83
CA LEU A 50 5.63 -14.31 3.95
C LEU A 50 4.77 -15.35 4.70
N GLY A 51 5.04 -16.63 4.51
CA GLY A 51 4.43 -17.70 5.30
C GLY A 51 4.71 -17.57 6.80
N LYS A 52 5.97 -17.39 7.20
CA LYS A 52 6.37 -17.18 8.61
C LYS A 52 5.76 -15.89 9.16
N MET A 53 5.70 -14.83 8.35
CA MET A 53 5.00 -13.58 8.70
C MET A 53 3.51 -13.81 9.01
N MET A 54 2.79 -14.62 8.23
CA MET A 54 1.38 -14.93 8.51
C MET A 54 1.21 -15.73 9.81
N ILE A 55 2.10 -16.70 10.07
CA ILE A 55 2.10 -17.46 11.33
C ILE A 55 2.32 -16.51 12.52
N MET A 56 3.28 -15.59 12.43
CA MET A 56 3.44 -14.54 13.45
C MET A 56 2.18 -13.65 13.54
N GLY A 57 1.53 -13.38 12.41
CA GLY A 57 0.23 -12.70 12.37
C GLY A 57 -0.84 -13.42 13.19
N CYS A 58 -0.90 -14.75 13.14
CA CYS A 58 -1.78 -15.55 13.99
C CYS A 58 -1.45 -15.38 15.48
N ILE A 59 -0.18 -15.41 15.86
CA ILE A 59 0.28 -15.18 17.25
C ILE A 59 -0.20 -13.81 17.77
N PHE A 60 -0.14 -12.79 16.91
CA PHE A 60 -0.62 -11.44 17.25
C PHE A 60 -2.11 -11.21 16.96
N TYR A 61 -2.89 -12.23 16.62
CA TYR A 61 -4.30 -12.10 16.28
C TYR A 61 -4.56 -11.02 15.22
N VAL A 62 -3.70 -10.94 14.20
CA VAL A 62 -3.85 -10.05 13.03
C VAL A 62 -3.70 -10.84 11.72
N GLY A 63 -3.84 -12.17 11.78
CA GLY A 63 -3.52 -13.09 10.68
C GLY A 63 -4.30 -12.82 9.40
N ASP A 64 -5.57 -12.39 9.49
CA ASP A 64 -6.39 -12.03 8.32
C ASP A 64 -5.78 -10.90 7.47
N ALA A 65 -5.21 -9.89 8.14
CA ALA A 65 -4.57 -8.77 7.48
C ALA A 65 -3.30 -9.21 6.74
N LEU A 66 -2.49 -10.07 7.38
CA LEU A 66 -1.26 -10.61 6.78
C LEU A 66 -1.58 -11.60 5.66
N CYS A 67 -2.67 -12.37 5.74
CA CYS A 67 -3.17 -13.17 4.62
C CYS A 67 -3.59 -12.29 3.44
N THR A 68 -4.28 -11.17 3.71
CA THR A 68 -4.67 -10.21 2.66
C THR A 68 -3.45 -9.61 1.97
N ILE A 69 -2.46 -9.16 2.74
CA ILE A 69 -1.22 -8.58 2.20
C ILE A 69 -0.44 -9.64 1.41
N SER A 70 -0.29 -10.85 1.94
CA SER A 70 0.44 -11.94 1.27
C SER A 70 -0.25 -12.37 -0.02
N ALA A 71 -1.57 -12.56 -0.01
CA ALA A 71 -2.35 -12.90 -1.21
C ALA A 71 -2.19 -11.83 -2.30
N ALA A 72 -2.18 -10.55 -1.92
CA ALA A 72 -2.04 -9.47 -2.89
C ALA A 72 -0.66 -9.42 -3.58
N THR A 73 0.39 -10.00 -2.98
CA THR A 73 1.71 -10.09 -3.63
C THR A 73 1.70 -11.02 -4.86
N CYS A 74 0.71 -11.91 -4.96
CA CYS A 74 0.57 -12.83 -6.08
C CYS A 74 -0.02 -12.17 -7.34
N PHE A 75 -0.54 -10.94 -7.22
CA PHE A 75 -1.29 -10.27 -8.28
C PHE A 75 -0.78 -8.83 -8.50
N PRO A 76 -1.04 -8.23 -9.68
CA PRO A 76 -0.81 -6.80 -9.87
C PRO A 76 -1.60 -5.94 -8.88
N GLU A 77 -1.10 -4.75 -8.56
CA GLU A 77 -1.82 -3.79 -7.69
C GLU A 77 -3.21 -3.44 -8.30
N PRO A 78 -4.30 -3.38 -7.50
CA PRO A 78 -5.64 -3.13 -8.02
C PRO A 78 -5.86 -1.69 -8.50
N PHE A 79 -4.91 -0.78 -8.30
CA PHE A 79 -5.04 0.64 -8.61
C PHE A 79 -4.88 0.95 -10.11
N ILE A 80 -5.94 1.48 -10.75
CA ILE A 80 -5.90 1.86 -12.17
C ILE A 80 -5.33 3.27 -12.32
N SER A 81 -4.06 3.37 -12.71
CA SER A 81 -3.34 4.64 -12.89
C SER A 81 -2.82 4.91 -14.31
N GLU A 82 -3.00 4.00 -15.26
CA GLU A 82 -2.59 4.15 -16.68
C GLU A 82 -1.13 4.62 -16.84
N GLY A 83 -0.22 4.14 -15.97
CA GLY A 83 1.18 4.52 -16.00
C GLY A 83 1.48 5.93 -15.48
N ARG A 84 0.52 6.62 -14.86
CA ARG A 84 0.70 7.90 -14.14
C ARG A 84 0.97 7.65 -12.66
N ARG A 85 1.19 8.73 -11.90
CA ARG A 85 1.28 8.65 -10.44
C ARG A 85 -0.11 8.38 -9.86
N LEU A 86 -0.18 7.68 -8.73
CA LEU A 86 -1.45 7.50 -8.02
C LEU A 86 -2.06 8.87 -7.68
N GLY A 87 -3.36 9.00 -7.95
CA GLY A 87 -4.14 10.19 -7.64
C GLY A 87 -4.57 10.25 -6.16
N TYR A 88 -5.24 11.33 -5.79
CA TYR A 88 -5.74 11.55 -4.43
C TYR A 88 -6.68 10.42 -3.96
N VAL A 89 -7.53 9.92 -4.85
CA VAL A 89 -8.48 8.83 -4.55
C VAL A 89 -7.78 7.59 -3.97
N HIS A 90 -6.64 7.21 -4.55
CA HIS A 90 -5.87 6.03 -4.10
C HIS A 90 -5.04 6.33 -2.85
N ARG A 91 -4.42 7.52 -2.79
CA ARG A 91 -3.58 7.92 -1.65
C ARG A 91 -4.35 8.08 -0.35
N ASN A 92 -5.61 8.50 -0.43
CA ASN A 92 -6.45 8.66 0.76
C ASN A 92 -6.64 7.34 1.52
N PHE A 93 -6.55 6.19 0.85
CA PHE A 93 -6.60 4.88 1.52
C PHE A 93 -5.37 4.61 2.40
N ALA A 94 -4.24 5.30 2.19
CA ALA A 94 -3.06 5.19 3.06
C ALA A 94 -3.20 5.96 4.39
N GLY A 95 -4.23 6.82 4.50
CA GLY A 95 -4.42 7.73 5.63
C GLY A 95 -3.14 8.50 5.99
N ASN A 96 -2.74 8.44 7.27
CA ASN A 96 -1.50 9.05 7.78
C ASN A 96 -0.37 8.02 8.00
N ARG A 97 -0.48 6.82 7.42
CA ARG A 97 0.45 5.69 7.66
C ARG A 97 1.60 5.62 6.64
N PHE A 98 1.49 6.32 5.52
CA PHE A 98 2.53 6.38 4.47
C PHE A 98 2.94 5.00 3.96
N SER A 99 1.92 4.19 3.65
CA SER A 99 2.09 2.78 3.35
C SER A 99 1.19 2.34 2.19
N ASP A 100 1.82 1.80 1.15
CA ASP A 100 1.14 1.16 0.01
C ASP A 100 0.35 -0.06 0.46
N HIS A 101 0.92 -0.87 1.36
CA HIS A 101 0.27 -2.04 1.93
C HIS A 101 -0.95 -1.70 2.79
N VAL A 102 -0.88 -0.58 3.56
CA VAL A 102 -2.05 -0.09 4.30
C VAL A 102 -3.12 0.42 3.33
N ALA A 103 -2.73 1.14 2.27
CA ALA A 103 -3.67 1.60 1.27
C ALA A 103 -4.41 0.44 0.60
N LEU A 104 -3.68 -0.62 0.26
CA LEU A 104 -4.23 -1.86 -0.26
C LEU A 104 -5.20 -2.52 0.74
N LEU A 105 -4.81 -2.64 2.01
CA LEU A 105 -5.65 -3.23 3.06
C LEU A 105 -6.95 -2.44 3.26
N SER A 106 -6.87 -1.11 3.30
CA SER A 106 -8.04 -0.23 3.40
C SER A 106 -8.94 -0.29 2.16
N VAL A 107 -8.36 -0.44 0.96
CA VAL A 107 -9.14 -0.70 -0.26
C VAL A 107 -9.88 -2.03 -0.15
N PHE A 108 -9.19 -3.07 0.29
CA PHE A 108 -9.76 -4.41 0.38
C PHE A 108 -10.92 -4.46 1.37
N GLN A 109 -10.78 -3.83 2.54
CA GLN A 109 -11.87 -3.68 3.52
C GLN A 109 -13.08 -2.94 2.93
N ALA A 110 -12.85 -1.77 2.31
CA ALA A 110 -13.93 -0.98 1.73
C ALA A 110 -14.60 -1.65 0.52
N TRP A 111 -13.84 -2.42 -0.26
CA TRP A 111 -14.38 -3.21 -1.37
C TRP A 111 -15.19 -4.41 -0.87
N ASP A 112 -14.72 -5.11 0.16
CA ASP A 112 -15.42 -6.26 0.73
C ASP A 112 -16.78 -5.82 1.30
N ASP A 113 -16.81 -4.70 2.03
CA ASP A 113 -18.06 -4.07 2.50
C ASP A 113 -19.00 -3.69 1.34
N ALA A 114 -18.46 -3.11 0.26
CA ALA A 114 -19.26 -2.74 -0.91
C ALA A 114 -19.82 -3.96 -1.64
N ARG A 115 -19.04 -5.05 -1.71
CA ARG A 115 -19.43 -6.32 -2.34
C ARG A 115 -20.60 -6.99 -1.61
N MET A 116 -20.69 -6.82 -0.28
CA MET A 116 -21.84 -7.29 0.50
C MET A 116 -23.16 -6.62 0.08
N GLY A 117 -23.10 -5.44 -0.58
CA GLY A 117 -24.25 -4.74 -1.15
C GLY A 117 -24.71 -5.27 -2.52
N GLY A 118 -24.07 -6.31 -3.06
CA GLY A 118 -24.37 -6.91 -4.37
C GLY A 118 -23.50 -6.41 -5.52
N GLU A 119 -23.64 -7.06 -6.68
CA GLU A 119 -22.77 -6.85 -7.86
C GLU A 119 -22.78 -5.41 -8.39
N GLU A 120 -23.94 -4.73 -8.37
CA GLU A 120 -24.04 -3.33 -8.80
C GLU A 120 -23.28 -2.39 -7.86
N ALA A 121 -23.37 -2.61 -6.54
CA ALA A 121 -22.66 -1.83 -5.54
C ALA A 121 -21.13 -2.03 -5.67
N GLU A 122 -20.69 -3.28 -5.88
CA GLU A 122 -19.30 -3.62 -6.13
C GLU A 122 -18.76 -2.94 -7.40
N THR A 123 -19.52 -3.02 -8.50
CA THR A 123 -19.18 -2.39 -9.78
C THR A 123 -19.03 -0.88 -9.63
N ARG A 124 -20.04 -0.24 -9.03
CA ARG A 124 -20.03 1.20 -8.78
C ARG A 124 -18.87 1.63 -7.89
N PHE A 125 -18.54 0.83 -6.88
CA PHE A 125 -17.38 1.11 -6.01
C PHE A 125 -16.07 1.06 -6.81
N CYS A 126 -15.85 0.00 -7.59
CA CYS A 126 -14.63 -0.18 -8.38
C CYS A 126 -14.48 0.92 -9.45
N GLU A 127 -15.56 1.27 -10.15
CA GLU A 127 -15.57 2.36 -11.12
C GLU A 127 -15.22 3.70 -10.48
N HIS A 128 -15.91 4.04 -9.38
CA HIS A 128 -15.72 5.31 -8.68
C HIS A 128 -14.31 5.44 -8.09
N LYS A 129 -13.76 4.34 -7.54
CA LYS A 129 -12.41 4.33 -6.95
C LYS A 129 -11.31 4.03 -7.97
N ARG A 130 -11.65 3.77 -9.23
CA ARG A 130 -10.72 3.37 -10.30
C ARG A 130 -9.88 2.16 -9.88
N LEU A 131 -10.55 1.07 -9.55
CA LEU A 131 -9.95 -0.18 -9.10
C LEU A 131 -10.26 -1.32 -10.08
N ASN A 132 -9.34 -2.27 -10.19
CA ASN A 132 -9.54 -3.49 -10.94
C ASN A 132 -10.29 -4.51 -10.08
N MET A 133 -11.57 -4.71 -10.38
CA MET A 133 -12.44 -5.66 -9.67
C MET A 133 -11.92 -7.10 -9.76
N ALA A 134 -11.46 -7.53 -10.94
CA ALA A 134 -10.97 -8.90 -11.14
C ALA A 134 -9.76 -9.18 -10.23
N THR A 135 -8.83 -8.23 -10.13
CA THR A 135 -7.71 -8.31 -9.18
C THR A 135 -8.18 -8.44 -7.73
N LEU A 136 -9.18 -7.66 -7.31
CA LEU A 136 -9.69 -7.73 -5.94
C LEU A 136 -10.34 -9.08 -5.63
N ARG A 137 -11.14 -9.62 -6.57
CA ARG A 137 -11.75 -10.95 -6.45
C ARG A 137 -10.70 -12.06 -6.39
N MET A 138 -9.69 -12.05 -7.28
CA MET A 138 -8.59 -13.03 -7.25
C MET A 138 -7.80 -12.97 -5.94
N THR A 139 -7.50 -11.76 -5.44
CA THR A 139 -6.84 -11.58 -4.14
C THR A 139 -7.68 -12.14 -3.00
N TRP A 140 -9.01 -11.97 -3.04
CA TRP A 140 -9.90 -12.55 -2.04
C TRP A 140 -9.91 -14.08 -2.06
N GLU A 141 -9.97 -14.69 -3.25
CA GLU A 141 -9.89 -16.15 -3.39
C GLU A 141 -8.57 -16.71 -2.84
N ALA A 142 -7.44 -16.10 -3.21
CA ALA A 142 -6.13 -16.49 -2.68
C ALA A 142 -6.04 -16.29 -1.16
N LYS A 143 -6.58 -15.19 -0.61
CA LYS A 143 -6.65 -14.96 0.84
C LYS A 143 -7.41 -16.08 1.54
N VAL A 144 -8.57 -16.49 1.00
CA VAL A 144 -9.38 -17.57 1.57
C VAL A 144 -8.59 -18.88 1.59
N GLN A 145 -7.93 -19.23 0.48
CA GLN A 145 -7.08 -20.43 0.42
C GLN A 145 -5.95 -20.41 1.45
N LEU A 146 -5.28 -19.26 1.64
CA LEU A 146 -4.24 -19.13 2.67
C LEU A 146 -4.79 -19.34 4.08
N LYS A 147 -5.97 -18.77 4.38
CA LYS A 147 -6.64 -18.97 5.67
C LYS A 147 -7.00 -20.43 5.88
N GLU A 148 -7.58 -21.09 4.89
CA GLU A 148 -7.95 -22.50 4.94
C GLU A 148 -6.73 -23.40 5.21
N ILE A 149 -5.58 -23.14 4.58
CA ILE A 149 -4.35 -23.91 4.83
C ILE A 149 -3.88 -23.75 6.29
N LEU A 150 -3.98 -22.54 6.85
CA LEU A 150 -3.61 -22.29 8.25
C LEU A 150 -4.59 -22.98 9.21
N VAL A 151 -5.89 -22.87 8.99
CA VAL A 151 -6.91 -23.56 9.80
C VAL A 151 -6.74 -25.09 9.72
N ASN A 152 -6.52 -25.63 8.51
CA ASN A 152 -6.24 -27.06 8.30
C ASN A 152 -4.89 -27.50 8.89
N SER A 153 -4.02 -26.55 9.23
CA SER A 153 -2.77 -26.81 9.95
C SER A 153 -2.93 -26.69 11.47
N GLY A 154 -4.14 -26.45 11.97
CA GLY A 154 -4.49 -26.43 13.39
C GLY A 154 -4.64 -25.05 14.01
N PHE A 155 -4.39 -23.96 13.27
CA PHE A 155 -4.49 -22.61 13.82
C PHE A 155 -5.96 -22.27 14.15
N PRO A 156 -6.25 -21.67 15.32
CA PRO A 156 -7.61 -21.27 15.70
C PRO A 156 -8.20 -20.24 14.73
N GLU A 157 -9.50 -20.30 14.45
CA GLU A 157 -10.15 -19.36 13.53
C GLU A 157 -10.13 -17.91 14.06
N GLU A 158 -10.10 -17.74 15.39
CA GLU A 158 -10.10 -16.46 16.09
C GLU A 158 -8.92 -15.58 15.68
N CYS A 159 -7.74 -16.17 15.44
CA CYS A 159 -6.56 -15.43 15.02
C CYS A 159 -6.60 -14.97 13.54
N LEU A 160 -7.57 -15.49 12.78
CA LEU A 160 -7.81 -15.24 11.37
C LEU A 160 -9.13 -14.49 11.12
N MET A 161 -9.75 -13.95 12.16
CA MET A 161 -10.95 -13.13 12.01
C MET A 161 -10.65 -11.80 11.30
N THR A 162 -11.56 -11.37 10.42
CA THR A 162 -11.48 -10.08 9.76
C THR A 162 -11.56 -8.96 10.79
N GLN A 163 -10.64 -8.01 10.70
CA GLN A 163 -10.59 -6.82 11.56
C GLN A 163 -10.72 -5.56 10.74
N VAL A 164 -11.29 -4.52 11.35
CA VAL A 164 -11.33 -3.17 10.80
C VAL A 164 -10.15 -2.39 11.36
N PHE A 165 -9.39 -1.72 10.49
CA PHE A 165 -8.22 -0.94 10.90
C PHE A 165 -8.45 0.55 10.71
N ASN A 166 -7.97 1.34 11.66
CA ASN A 166 -7.93 2.79 11.52
C ASN A 166 -6.61 3.24 10.87
N ASN A 167 -6.69 3.64 9.61
CA ASN A 167 -5.55 4.18 8.87
C ASN A 167 -5.30 5.68 9.16
N THR A 168 -6.14 6.34 9.95
CA THR A 168 -6.05 7.77 10.27
C THR A 168 -6.06 7.94 11.79
N GLY A 169 -4.90 7.74 12.41
CA GLY A 169 -4.75 7.84 13.86
C GLY A 169 -3.97 6.67 14.47
N PRO A 170 -4.03 6.51 15.80
CA PRO A 170 -3.43 5.39 16.50
C PRO A 170 -4.25 4.11 16.30
N ASP A 171 -3.57 3.02 15.95
CA ASP A 171 -4.12 1.68 15.84
C ASP A 171 -2.98 0.68 16.05
N ASN A 172 -2.97 0.06 17.23
CA ASN A 172 -1.87 -0.81 17.65
C ASN A 172 -1.82 -2.12 16.84
N ASN A 173 -2.97 -2.63 16.40
CA ASN A 173 -3.00 -3.85 15.61
C ASN A 173 -2.44 -3.57 14.22
N LEU A 174 -2.80 -2.43 13.63
CA LEU A 174 -2.20 -1.97 12.37
C LEU A 174 -0.70 -1.67 12.52
N ASP A 175 -0.26 -1.14 13.66
CA ASP A 175 1.16 -0.94 13.97
C ASP A 175 1.92 -2.29 14.00
N VAL A 176 1.33 -3.34 14.58
CA VAL A 176 1.90 -4.70 14.55
C VAL A 176 1.91 -5.26 13.14
N VAL A 177 0.84 -5.10 12.35
CA VAL A 177 0.80 -5.52 10.94
C VAL A 177 1.95 -4.90 10.16
N ILE A 178 2.22 -3.60 10.33
CA ILE A 178 3.35 -2.91 9.68
C ILE A 178 4.70 -3.48 10.16
N SER A 179 4.80 -3.82 11.45
CA SER A 179 6.02 -4.39 12.05
C SER A 179 6.32 -5.78 11.49
N LEU A 180 5.31 -6.65 11.41
CA LEU A 180 5.43 -7.99 10.82
C LEU A 180 5.66 -7.93 9.31
N LEU A 181 5.04 -6.97 8.62
CA LEU A 181 5.33 -6.70 7.21
C LEU A 181 6.80 -6.37 6.98
N ALA A 182 7.43 -5.62 7.89
CA ALA A 182 8.86 -5.32 7.81
C ALA A 182 9.71 -6.61 7.85
N PHE A 183 9.32 -7.62 8.64
CA PHE A 183 9.91 -8.96 8.60
C PHE A 183 9.66 -9.65 7.25
N GLY A 184 8.41 -9.61 6.77
CA GLY A 184 7.99 -10.29 5.54
C GLY A 184 8.77 -9.86 4.30
N VAL A 185 9.10 -8.56 4.20
CA VAL A 185 9.81 -8.01 3.03
C VAL A 185 11.31 -7.75 3.28
N TYR A 186 11.84 -8.03 4.47
CA TYR A 186 13.28 -7.94 4.72
C TYR A 186 14.05 -8.90 3.77
N PRO A 187 15.16 -8.47 3.12
CA PRO A 187 16.02 -7.32 3.40
C PRO A 187 15.72 -6.03 2.59
N ASN A 188 14.50 -5.87 2.07
CA ASN A 188 14.13 -4.72 1.27
C ASN A 188 13.84 -3.48 2.13
N VAL A 189 14.90 -2.89 2.70
CA VAL A 189 14.87 -1.66 3.49
C VAL A 189 15.49 -0.50 2.69
N CYS A 190 14.97 0.71 2.86
CA CYS A 190 15.54 1.91 2.28
C CYS A 190 15.39 3.14 3.18
N TYR A 191 16.30 4.10 2.96
CA TYR A 191 16.31 5.40 3.60
C TYR A 191 15.88 6.48 2.60
N HIS A 192 14.87 7.27 2.93
CA HIS A 192 14.43 8.41 2.14
C HIS A 192 15.39 9.58 2.31
N LYS A 193 15.92 10.09 1.19
CA LYS A 193 16.85 11.24 1.17
C LYS A 193 16.10 12.54 0.93
N GLU A 194 15.60 12.71 -0.29
CA GLU A 194 14.94 13.93 -0.75
C GLU A 194 14.01 13.58 -1.92
N LYS A 195 12.93 14.34 -2.11
CA LYS A 195 11.99 14.14 -3.24
C LYS A 195 11.61 12.66 -3.40
N ARG A 196 12.01 12.04 -4.52
CA ARG A 196 11.81 10.62 -4.83
C ARG A 196 13.04 9.76 -4.57
N LYS A 197 14.19 10.33 -4.21
CA LYS A 197 15.44 9.60 -4.06
C LYS A 197 15.44 8.83 -2.74
N ILE A 198 15.76 7.56 -2.83
CA ILE A 198 15.94 6.65 -1.70
C ILE A 198 17.31 5.99 -1.81
N LEU A 199 17.84 5.54 -0.68
CA LEU A 199 19.05 4.75 -0.58
C LEU A 199 18.66 3.34 -0.11
N THR A 200 18.96 2.31 -0.90
CA THR A 200 18.69 0.92 -0.51
C THR A 200 19.79 0.39 0.40
N THR A 201 19.54 -0.74 1.06
CA THR A 201 20.54 -1.52 1.85
C THR A 201 21.88 -1.71 1.14
N GLU A 202 21.88 -1.93 -0.18
CA GLU A 202 23.10 -2.05 -1.01
C GLU A 202 23.92 -0.75 -1.17
N GLY A 203 23.53 0.36 -0.52
CA GLY A 203 24.16 1.67 -0.71
C GLY A 203 23.89 2.31 -2.09
N ARG A 204 22.94 1.77 -2.86
CA ARG A 204 22.59 2.26 -4.20
C ARG A 204 21.42 3.23 -4.14
N ASN A 205 21.51 4.29 -4.95
CA ASN A 205 20.40 5.21 -5.12
C ASN A 205 19.30 4.57 -5.98
N ALA A 206 18.05 4.67 -5.52
CA ALA A 206 16.86 4.27 -6.24
C ALA A 206 15.79 5.37 -6.14
N LEU A 207 14.66 5.17 -6.81
CA LEU A 207 13.52 6.09 -6.80
C LEU A 207 12.28 5.47 -6.18
N ILE A 208 11.46 6.27 -5.50
CA ILE A 208 10.09 5.89 -5.17
C ILE A 208 9.31 5.70 -6.48
N HIS A 209 8.77 4.51 -6.71
CA HIS A 209 8.02 4.20 -7.92
C HIS A 209 6.73 5.04 -8.02
N LYS A 210 6.28 5.33 -9.23
CA LYS A 210 5.11 6.19 -9.50
C LYS A 210 3.79 5.61 -8.98
N SER A 211 3.70 4.28 -8.86
CA SER A 211 2.53 3.59 -8.31
C SER A 211 2.48 3.62 -6.78
N SER A 212 3.50 4.16 -6.10
CA SER A 212 3.45 4.31 -4.65
C SER A 212 2.64 5.53 -4.23
N VAL A 213 1.81 5.40 -3.18
CA VAL A 213 1.15 6.50 -2.47
C VAL A 213 2.15 7.50 -1.90
N ASN A 214 3.38 7.02 -1.64
CA ASN A 214 4.49 7.82 -1.15
C ASN A 214 5.17 8.62 -2.25
N CYS A 215 4.91 8.38 -3.54
CA CYS A 215 5.54 9.17 -4.60
C CYS A 215 5.05 10.64 -4.54
N PRO A 216 5.89 11.67 -4.30
CA PRO A 216 5.41 13.07 -4.19
C PRO A 216 4.66 13.54 -5.45
N PHE A 217 3.71 14.49 -5.34
CA PHE A 217 3.05 15.06 -6.53
C PHE A 217 3.92 16.07 -7.26
N SER A 218 4.64 16.89 -6.49
CA SER A 218 5.51 17.95 -6.97
C SER A 218 6.97 17.66 -6.65
N ASN A 219 7.86 18.54 -7.08
CA ASN A 219 9.28 18.49 -6.74
C ASN A 219 9.59 19.12 -5.36
N GLN A 220 8.56 19.47 -4.57
CA GLN A 220 8.77 19.96 -3.21
C GLN A 220 9.21 18.80 -2.30
N ASP A 221 10.08 19.11 -1.35
CA ASP A 221 10.56 18.14 -0.39
C ASP A 221 9.45 17.78 0.59
N LEU A 222 8.97 16.55 0.49
CA LEU A 222 8.07 15.96 1.45
C LEU A 222 8.90 15.39 2.59
N LYS A 223 8.69 15.90 3.81
CA LYS A 223 9.30 15.34 5.02
C LYS A 223 8.38 14.28 5.61
N TYR A 224 8.83 13.03 5.64
CA TYR A 224 8.13 11.95 6.33
C TYR A 224 8.45 11.98 7.84
N PRO A 225 7.53 11.52 8.70
CA PRO A 225 7.82 11.39 10.13
C PRO A 225 9.00 10.49 10.43
N SER A 226 9.16 9.41 9.66
CA SER A 226 10.34 8.54 9.67
C SER A 226 10.99 8.53 8.28
N PRO A 227 12.33 8.57 8.19
CA PRO A 227 13.01 8.43 6.90
C PRO A 227 13.10 6.97 6.44
N PHE A 228 12.72 5.99 7.27
CA PHE A 228 12.88 4.58 6.98
C PHE A 228 11.63 3.98 6.32
N PHE A 229 11.87 3.17 5.29
CA PHE A 229 10.83 2.45 4.57
C PHE A 229 11.26 1.02 4.30
N VAL A 230 10.29 0.12 4.33
CA VAL A 230 10.41 -1.20 3.71
C VAL A 230 9.67 -1.21 2.38
N PHE A 231 10.05 -2.09 1.45
CA PHE A 231 9.42 -2.18 0.13
C PHE A 231 9.29 -3.63 -0.37
N SER A 232 8.29 -3.94 -1.20
CA SER A 232 8.07 -5.30 -1.68
C SER A 232 9.01 -5.67 -2.83
N GLU A 233 9.18 -4.77 -3.79
CA GLU A 233 9.89 -5.08 -5.04
C GLU A 233 10.83 -3.95 -5.49
N LYS A 234 11.94 -4.35 -6.11
CA LYS A 234 12.88 -3.46 -6.81
C LYS A 234 12.78 -3.70 -8.31
N ILE A 235 12.36 -2.69 -9.05
CA ILE A 235 12.20 -2.77 -10.51
C ILE A 235 13.25 -1.92 -11.20
N ARG A 236 13.94 -2.51 -12.19
CA ARG A 236 14.87 -1.80 -13.08
C ARG A 236 14.22 -1.58 -14.43
N THR A 237 13.85 -0.33 -14.72
CA THR A 237 13.48 0.10 -16.08
C THR A 237 14.54 1.08 -16.59
N ARG A 238 14.18 2.35 -16.80
CA ARG A 238 15.15 3.44 -17.06
C ARG A 238 15.92 3.83 -15.80
N ALA A 239 15.31 3.65 -14.63
CA ALA A 239 15.92 3.86 -13.33
C ALA A 239 15.48 2.73 -12.38
N ILE A 240 16.31 2.43 -11.39
CA ILE A 240 15.96 1.51 -10.30
C ILE A 240 14.91 2.20 -9.43
N SER A 241 13.77 1.54 -9.22
CA SER A 241 12.69 2.07 -8.40
C SER A 241 12.15 1.02 -7.43
N ALA A 242 11.78 1.44 -6.22
CA ALA A 242 11.12 0.60 -5.22
C ALA A 242 9.60 0.74 -5.31
N LYS A 243 8.89 -0.38 -5.24
CA LYS A 243 7.43 -0.52 -5.21
C LYS A 243 6.94 -1.12 -3.89
N GLY A 244 5.68 -0.88 -3.55
CA GLY A 244 5.07 -1.40 -2.33
C GLY A 244 5.75 -0.83 -1.08
N MET A 245 5.88 0.49 -1.00
CA MET A 245 6.61 1.16 0.08
C MET A 245 5.75 1.37 1.32
N THR A 246 6.31 1.03 2.48
CA THR A 246 5.70 1.25 3.80
C THR A 246 6.69 1.93 4.73
N MET A 247 6.30 3.09 5.27
CA MET A 247 7.08 3.78 6.30
C MET A 247 7.10 2.94 7.57
N VAL A 248 8.27 2.83 8.18
CA VAL A 248 8.49 2.10 9.44
C VAL A 248 9.27 2.95 10.43
N SER A 249 9.10 2.69 11.72
CA SER A 249 9.91 3.29 12.78
C SER A 249 11.27 2.60 12.90
N PRO A 250 12.29 3.28 13.46
CA PRO A 250 13.56 2.65 13.79
C PRO A 250 13.42 1.43 14.71
N LEU A 251 12.45 1.45 15.64
CA LEU A 251 12.21 0.35 16.56
C LEU A 251 11.57 -0.85 15.86
N GLN A 252 10.71 -0.62 14.86
CA GLN A 252 10.18 -1.71 14.02
C GLN A 252 11.29 -2.37 13.20
N LEU A 253 12.23 -1.58 12.67
CA LEU A 253 13.42 -2.14 12.02
C LEU A 253 14.27 -2.95 12.99
N LEU A 254 14.53 -2.41 14.19
CA LEU A 254 15.26 -3.11 15.25
C LEU A 254 14.54 -4.35 15.77
N LEU A 255 13.23 -4.49 15.62
CA LEU A 255 12.54 -5.74 15.98
C LEU A 255 12.53 -6.76 14.84
N PHE A 256 12.25 -6.33 13.61
CA PHE A 256 11.79 -7.25 12.55
C PHE A 256 12.58 -7.17 11.25
N ALA A 257 13.41 -6.15 11.05
CA ALA A 257 14.09 -5.92 9.77
C ALA A 257 15.58 -5.58 9.96
N SER A 258 16.26 -6.38 10.79
CA SER A 258 17.72 -6.44 10.78
C SER A 258 18.22 -7.84 11.17
N LYS A 259 19.37 -8.23 10.65
CA LYS A 259 20.04 -9.51 10.96
C LYS A 259 21.16 -9.33 11.98
N LYS A 260 21.91 -8.23 11.86
CA LYS A 260 23.07 -7.91 12.69
C LYS A 260 22.86 -6.59 13.42
N VAL A 261 23.13 -6.58 14.73
CA VAL A 261 23.07 -5.39 15.58
C VAL A 261 24.40 -5.29 16.33
N MET A 262 25.14 -4.21 16.10
CA MET A 262 26.36 -3.89 16.84
C MET A 262 26.14 -2.63 17.68
N SER A 263 26.75 -2.55 18.85
CA SER A 263 26.60 -1.40 19.76
C SER A 263 27.97 -0.82 20.08
N ASP A 264 28.09 0.51 20.03
CA ASP A 264 29.26 1.25 20.52
C ASP A 264 29.04 1.83 21.93
N GLY A 265 27.84 1.62 22.50
CA GLY A 265 27.43 2.07 23.84
C GLY A 265 26.28 3.07 23.77
N GLU A 266 26.45 4.11 22.95
CA GLU A 266 25.46 5.18 22.75
C GLU A 266 24.63 4.99 21.47
N PHE A 267 25.23 4.37 20.46
CA PHE A 267 24.63 4.10 19.17
C PHE A 267 24.65 2.61 18.88
N ILE A 268 23.68 2.20 18.07
CA ILE A 268 23.66 0.88 17.45
C ILE A 268 23.76 1.00 15.94
N LEU A 269 24.41 0.02 15.32
CA LEU A 269 24.55 -0.14 13.89
C LEU A 269 23.80 -1.40 13.45
N LEU A 270 22.73 -1.23 12.67
CA LEU A 270 21.96 -2.32 12.08
C LEU A 270 22.49 -2.66 10.70
N ASP A 271 22.77 -3.94 10.46
CA ASP A 271 23.23 -4.51 9.18
C ASP A 271 24.38 -3.72 8.54
N ASP A 272 25.28 -3.21 9.39
CA ASP A 272 26.47 -2.44 8.99
C ASP A 272 26.19 -1.10 8.27
N TRP A 273 24.96 -0.56 8.31
CA TRP A 273 24.63 0.70 7.62
C TRP A 273 23.66 1.65 8.32
N ILE A 274 22.66 1.17 9.07
CA ILE A 274 21.72 2.05 9.77
C ILE A 274 22.24 2.35 11.17
N ARG A 275 22.70 3.58 11.39
CA ARG A 275 23.09 4.06 12.73
C ARG A 275 21.90 4.68 13.45
N LEU A 276 21.55 4.15 14.62
CA LEU A 276 20.49 4.68 15.48
C LEU A 276 21.10 5.13 16.82
N SER A 277 20.62 6.27 17.32
CA SER A 277 20.92 6.72 18.68
C SER A 277 19.98 5.98 19.64
N LEU A 278 20.47 4.89 20.21
CA LEU A 278 19.73 4.07 21.17
C LEU A 278 20.75 3.43 22.13
N PRO A 279 20.63 3.65 23.45
CA PRO A 279 21.55 3.08 24.43
C PRO A 279 21.65 1.55 24.34
N HIS A 280 22.83 1.03 24.66
CA HIS A 280 23.12 -0.40 24.61
C HIS A 280 22.07 -1.24 25.32
N ASP A 281 21.76 -0.93 26.58
CA ASP A 281 20.87 -1.74 27.42
C ASP A 281 19.45 -1.82 26.85
N GLU A 282 18.93 -0.69 26.35
CA GLU A 282 17.61 -0.62 25.72
C GLU A 282 17.59 -1.43 24.42
N SER A 283 18.63 -1.29 23.60
CA SER A 283 18.76 -2.03 22.34
C SER A 283 18.88 -3.54 22.56
N ALA A 284 19.60 -3.96 23.59
CA ALA A 284 19.78 -5.36 23.95
C ALA A 284 18.45 -5.97 24.43
N CYS A 285 17.70 -5.26 25.28
CA CYS A 285 16.37 -5.69 25.72
C CYS A 285 15.40 -5.85 24.56
N ILE A 286 15.36 -4.89 23.62
CA ILE A 286 14.48 -4.97 22.45
C ILE A 286 14.89 -6.13 21.55
N THR A 287 16.19 -6.32 21.32
CA THR A 287 16.71 -7.40 20.47
C THR A 287 16.43 -8.77 21.10
N ALA A 288 16.46 -8.89 22.43
CA ALA A 288 16.17 -10.13 23.14
C ALA A 288 14.74 -10.64 22.92
N LEU A 289 13.77 -9.74 22.69
CA LEU A 289 12.38 -10.11 22.37
C LEU A 289 12.28 -10.92 21.07
N ARG A 290 13.24 -10.77 20.14
CA ARG A 290 13.28 -11.56 18.90
C ARG A 290 13.43 -13.05 19.19
N ALA A 291 14.40 -13.40 20.04
CA ALA A 291 14.65 -14.79 20.40
C ALA A 291 13.46 -15.43 21.11
N ALA A 292 12.80 -14.65 21.99
CA ALA A 292 11.61 -15.11 22.69
C ALA A 292 10.41 -15.30 21.73
N LEU A 293 10.23 -14.40 20.76
CA LEU A 293 9.20 -14.55 19.73
C LEU A 293 9.48 -15.74 18.81
N GLU A 294 10.73 -15.98 18.43
CA GLU A 294 11.11 -17.14 17.62
C GLU A 294 10.86 -18.46 18.37
N ALA A 295 11.15 -18.50 19.68
CA ALA A 295 10.80 -19.64 20.52
C ALA A 295 9.28 -19.91 20.52
N LEU A 296 8.47 -18.85 20.66
CA LEU A 296 7.02 -18.97 20.59
C LEU A 296 6.53 -19.43 19.21
N VAL A 297 7.14 -18.98 18.11
CA VAL A 297 6.82 -19.49 16.76
C VAL A 297 7.08 -20.99 16.66
N VAL A 298 8.17 -21.49 17.24
CA VAL A 298 8.49 -22.93 17.28
C VAL A 298 7.45 -23.71 18.09
N GLU A 299 7.00 -23.17 19.23
CA GLU A 299 5.96 -23.80 20.05
C GLU A 299 4.60 -23.85 19.32
N VAL A 300 4.15 -22.70 18.80
CA VAL A 300 2.88 -22.58 18.07
C VAL A 300 2.86 -23.43 16.81
N THR A 301 3.98 -23.61 16.11
CA THR A 301 4.02 -24.46 14.91
C THR A 301 4.01 -25.95 15.22
N LYS A 302 4.31 -26.36 16.45
CA LYS A 302 4.13 -27.73 16.92
C LYS A 302 2.70 -27.96 17.38
N GLU A 303 2.17 -27.03 18.17
CA GLU A 303 0.85 -27.12 18.80
C GLU A 303 0.12 -25.78 18.66
N PRO A 304 -0.56 -25.52 17.53
CA PRO A 304 -1.17 -24.21 17.28
C PRO A 304 -2.32 -23.86 18.24
N GLU A 305 -2.91 -24.86 18.90
CA GLU A 305 -3.99 -24.72 19.88
C GLU A 305 -3.59 -23.89 21.11
N ILE A 306 -2.28 -23.78 21.41
CA ILE A 306 -1.78 -22.97 22.54
C ILE A 306 -2.12 -21.48 22.40
N LEU A 307 -2.43 -21.01 21.19
CA LEU A 307 -2.83 -19.63 20.96
C LEU A 307 -4.12 -19.25 21.72
N SER A 308 -5.01 -20.21 21.95
CA SER A 308 -6.26 -19.99 22.70
C SER A 308 -6.01 -19.75 24.18
N GLN A 309 -4.87 -20.20 24.72
CA GLN A 309 -4.51 -20.04 26.12
C GLN A 309 -2.99 -19.93 26.27
N LEU A 310 -2.45 -18.77 25.93
CA LEU A 310 -1.03 -18.47 26.12
C LEU A 310 -0.72 -18.34 27.61
N ASP A 311 0.51 -18.71 27.97
CA ASP A 311 1.00 -18.47 29.32
C ASP A 311 1.23 -16.95 29.56
N PRO A 312 1.17 -16.50 30.83
CA PRO A 312 1.29 -15.08 31.15
C PRO A 312 2.62 -14.43 30.72
N VAL A 313 3.70 -15.22 30.56
CA VAL A 313 5.01 -14.69 30.16
C VAL A 313 4.98 -14.34 28.68
N ASN A 314 4.48 -15.25 27.83
CA ASN A 314 4.30 -14.99 26.41
C ASN A 314 3.30 -13.85 26.16
N GLU A 315 2.18 -13.79 26.89
CA GLU A 315 1.25 -12.65 26.78
C GLU A 315 1.93 -11.31 27.09
N LYS A 316 2.74 -11.25 28.15
CA LYS A 316 3.49 -10.04 28.52
C LYS A 316 4.51 -9.67 27.44
N MET A 317 5.24 -10.64 26.88
CA MET A 317 6.17 -10.43 25.78
C MET A 317 5.45 -9.85 24.55
N LEU A 318 4.33 -10.45 24.13
CA LEU A 318 3.54 -9.97 22.99
C LEU A 318 3.03 -8.54 23.22
N ASN A 319 2.59 -8.23 24.45
CA ASN A 319 2.19 -6.87 24.83
C ASN A 319 3.35 -5.87 24.76
N MET A 320 4.58 -6.25 25.13
CA MET A 320 5.75 -5.38 24.95
C MET A 320 6.04 -5.13 23.47
N ILE A 321 5.95 -6.16 22.62
CA ILE A 321 6.14 -6.01 21.18
C ILE A 321 5.06 -5.09 20.58
N ARG A 322 3.80 -5.21 21.01
CA ARG A 322 2.72 -4.29 20.62
C ARG A 322 3.02 -2.84 21.01
N LEU A 323 3.60 -2.60 22.18
CA LEU A 323 4.00 -1.26 22.61
C LEU A 323 5.15 -0.69 21.78
N ILE A 324 6.18 -1.49 21.51
CA ILE A 324 7.35 -1.08 20.71
C ILE A 324 6.97 -0.84 19.25
N SER A 325 5.99 -1.59 18.73
CA SER A 325 5.46 -1.43 17.37
C SER A 325 4.84 -0.05 17.11
N LYS A 326 4.35 0.64 18.15
CA LYS A 326 3.75 1.97 18.02
C LYS A 326 4.79 2.99 17.56
N PRO A 327 4.52 3.78 16.49
CA PRO A 327 5.41 4.86 16.07
C PRO A 327 5.69 5.89 17.17
N SER A 328 4.71 6.18 18.03
CA SER A 328 4.86 7.11 19.15
C SER A 328 5.93 6.69 20.15
N THR A 329 6.18 5.38 20.30
CA THR A 329 7.24 4.85 21.19
C THR A 329 8.62 5.25 20.69
N ALA A 330 8.79 5.40 19.38
CA ALA A 330 10.00 5.94 18.76
C ALA A 330 10.00 7.48 18.65
N GLY A 331 9.09 8.18 19.35
CA GLY A 331 8.93 9.63 19.26
C GLY A 331 8.31 10.12 17.94
N ILE A 332 7.73 9.23 17.14
CA ILE A 332 7.15 9.57 15.83
C ILE A 332 5.67 9.92 16.01
N SER A 333 5.32 11.18 15.73
CA SER A 333 3.91 11.60 15.65
C SER A 333 3.38 11.40 14.23
N LEU A 334 2.40 10.51 14.09
CA LEU A 334 1.61 10.38 12.86
C LEU A 334 0.55 11.48 12.73
N VAL A 335 0.37 12.30 13.77
CA VAL A 335 -0.53 13.46 13.78
C VAL A 335 0.17 14.65 13.10
N MET A 336 0.50 14.51 11.82
CA MET A 336 0.62 15.70 10.97
C MET A 336 -0.75 15.98 10.38
N GLY A 337 -1.24 17.18 10.67
CA GLY A 337 -2.56 17.66 10.28
C GLY A 337 -2.81 17.62 8.77
N ASN A 338 -4.06 17.90 8.42
CA ASN A 338 -4.71 17.97 7.11
C ASN A 338 -3.93 18.61 5.92
N SER A 339 -2.66 18.95 6.04
CA SER A 339 -1.81 19.53 5.00
C SER A 339 -1.52 18.59 3.83
N ARG A 340 -1.86 17.30 3.88
CA ARG A 340 -1.60 16.38 2.75
C ARG A 340 -2.56 16.56 1.58
N PHE A 341 -3.73 17.12 1.83
CA PHE A 341 -4.77 17.27 0.83
C PHE A 341 -5.46 18.60 1.09
N GLY A 342 -4.92 19.69 0.50
CA GLY A 342 -5.81 20.81 0.20
C GLY A 342 -6.97 20.20 -0.58
N ASP A 343 -8.20 20.39 -0.08
CA ASP A 343 -9.42 19.83 -0.64
C ASP A 343 -9.35 19.87 -2.17
N GLY A 344 -8.97 18.73 -2.77
CA GLY A 344 -9.22 18.52 -4.18
C GLY A 344 -10.72 18.76 -4.39
N PRO A 345 -11.12 19.36 -5.51
CA PRO A 345 -12.49 19.83 -5.69
C PRO A 345 -13.46 18.76 -5.21
N ARG A 346 -14.33 19.15 -4.26
CA ARG A 346 -15.34 18.26 -3.67
C ARG A 346 -15.97 17.47 -4.81
N PRO A 347 -16.16 16.13 -4.67
CA PRO A 347 -16.92 15.37 -5.64
C PRO A 347 -18.22 16.15 -5.96
N PRO A 348 -18.60 16.29 -7.23
CA PRO A 348 -19.81 17.03 -7.59
C PRO A 348 -20.95 16.56 -6.70
N LYS A 349 -21.60 17.48 -5.97
CA LYS A 349 -22.83 17.15 -5.25
C LYS A 349 -23.77 16.54 -6.26
N MET A 350 -24.16 15.28 -6.04
CA MET A 350 -25.09 14.59 -6.92
C MET A 350 -26.35 15.46 -7.03
N ALA A 351 -26.79 15.72 -8.26
CA ALA A 351 -28.15 16.18 -8.47
C ALA A 351 -29.05 15.10 -7.88
N ARG A 352 -29.86 15.46 -6.88
CA ARG A 352 -31.01 14.63 -6.52
C ARG A 352 -31.84 14.57 -7.79
N PHE A 353 -31.91 13.39 -8.41
CA PHE A 353 -32.82 13.19 -9.52
C PHE A 353 -34.23 13.34 -8.94
N ASP A 354 -34.87 14.46 -9.27
CA ASP A 354 -36.29 14.64 -9.11
C ASP A 354 -36.93 13.64 -10.06
N SER A 355 -37.48 12.56 -9.52
CA SER A 355 -38.22 11.57 -10.30
C SER A 355 -39.49 12.24 -10.81
N GLY A 356 -39.38 12.90 -11.96
CA GLY A 356 -40.50 13.37 -12.76
C GLY A 356 -41.28 12.18 -13.32
N PHE A 357 -42.06 11.52 -12.47
CA PHE A 357 -43.12 10.62 -12.92
C PHE A 357 -44.41 11.43 -13.05
N GLN A 358 -44.73 11.76 -14.29
CA GLN A 358 -45.99 12.38 -14.67
C GLN A 358 -47.08 11.30 -14.62
N GLY A 359 -47.91 11.34 -13.57
CA GLY A 359 -49.03 10.41 -13.37
C GLY A 359 -50.25 11.17 -12.83
N ASN A 360 -51.21 11.40 -13.72
CA ASN A 360 -52.46 12.12 -13.49
C ASN A 360 -53.49 11.28 -12.67
N ARG A 361 -54.46 11.96 -12.04
CA ARG A 361 -55.60 11.50 -11.18
C ARG A 361 -55.29 11.53 -9.67
N GLY A 362 -56.08 12.12 -8.76
CA GLY A 362 -57.37 12.79 -8.81
C GLY A 362 -57.87 13.05 -7.38
N ARG A 363 -58.54 14.20 -7.19
CA ARG A 363 -59.45 14.68 -6.12
C ARG A 363 -59.54 13.92 -4.76
N GLY A 364 -59.43 14.69 -3.66
CA GLY A 364 -59.98 14.33 -2.34
C GLY A 364 -59.73 15.42 -1.29
N TYR A 365 -60.72 15.69 -0.44
CA TYR A 365 -60.95 16.92 0.35
C TYR A 365 -60.41 16.89 1.81
N HIS A 366 -60.26 18.10 2.37
CA HIS A 366 -60.51 18.57 3.76
C HIS A 366 -59.49 18.49 4.91
N GLY A 367 -59.32 19.66 5.57
CA GLY A 367 -59.01 19.89 7.00
C GLY A 367 -57.66 20.60 7.22
N GLY A 368 -57.55 21.93 7.43
CA GLY A 368 -57.80 22.65 8.70
C GLY A 368 -56.76 22.26 9.77
N TYR A 369 -55.95 23.09 10.44
CA TYR A 369 -56.15 24.44 10.97
C TYR A 369 -54.81 25.12 11.32
N ASN A 370 -54.69 26.39 10.92
CA ASN A 370 -54.34 27.59 11.70
C ASN A 370 -52.96 27.83 12.38
N SER A 371 -52.64 29.13 12.35
CA SER A 371 -51.69 29.93 13.13
C SER A 371 -50.25 29.98 12.62
N GLY A 372 -49.67 31.12 12.25
CA GLY A 372 -50.09 32.51 12.34
C GLY A 372 -48.84 33.36 12.09
N GLY A 373 -48.87 34.22 11.08
CA GLY A 373 -47.77 35.10 10.72
C GLY A 373 -47.81 36.47 11.39
N GLY A 374 -46.71 37.21 11.25
CA GLY A 374 -46.72 38.67 11.22
C GLY A 374 -45.72 39.35 12.15
N GLY A 375 -44.89 40.25 11.59
CA GLY A 375 -44.23 41.28 12.39
C GLY A 375 -42.99 41.93 11.79
N PHE A 376 -43.17 42.83 10.81
CA PHE A 376 -42.18 43.81 10.36
C PHE A 376 -41.88 44.88 11.44
N ARG A 377 -40.64 45.41 11.47
CA ARG A 377 -40.16 46.78 11.83
C ARG A 377 -38.62 46.72 11.84
N GLY A 378 -37.81 47.59 11.24
CA GLY A 378 -37.94 49.00 10.88
C GLY A 378 -36.89 49.83 11.66
N SER A 379 -36.16 50.72 10.95
CA SER A 379 -35.11 51.67 11.41
C SER A 379 -33.69 51.12 11.56
N GLY A 380 -32.63 51.67 10.95
CA GLY A 380 -32.42 53.01 10.39
C GLY A 380 -31.45 53.78 11.30
N TYR A 381 -30.18 53.88 10.92
CA TYR A 381 -29.23 54.83 11.49
C TYR A 381 -28.45 55.55 10.39
N GLN A 382 -28.18 56.82 10.69
CA GLN A 382 -28.00 57.95 9.80
C GLN A 382 -26.63 58.04 9.15
N GLY A 383 -26.59 58.84 8.08
CA GLY A 383 -25.43 59.03 7.22
C GLY A 383 -24.34 59.95 7.78
N PHE A 384 -23.28 60.10 6.99
CA PHE A 384 -22.54 61.35 6.90
C PHE A 384 -22.07 61.60 5.47
N ARG A 385 -22.04 62.90 5.17
CA ARG A 385 -21.86 63.63 3.92
C ARG A 385 -20.68 63.20 3.04
N GLY A 386 -20.88 63.37 1.73
CA GLY A 386 -20.29 64.55 1.07
C GLY A 386 -19.58 64.31 -0.26
N GLY A 387 -20.08 64.97 -1.32
CA GLY A 387 -19.19 65.52 -2.36
C GLY A 387 -19.51 65.15 -3.81
N ARG A 388 -20.34 66.00 -4.44
CA ARG A 388 -20.23 66.56 -5.82
C ARG A 388 -19.54 65.71 -6.90
N GLY A 389 -20.11 65.45 -8.07
CA GLY A 389 -21.07 66.24 -8.83
C GLY A 389 -20.45 66.66 -10.17
N GLY A 390 -21.19 66.44 -11.27
CA GLY A 390 -20.93 66.93 -12.62
C GLY A 390 -20.21 65.89 -13.50
N GLY A 391 -20.67 65.52 -14.68
CA GLY A 391 -21.77 65.96 -15.53
C GLY A 391 -21.57 65.20 -16.84
N GLY A 392 -22.65 64.74 -17.50
CA GLY A 392 -22.55 64.11 -18.82
C GLY A 392 -22.21 65.12 -19.93
N PRO A 393 -22.61 64.91 -21.20
CA PRO A 393 -23.33 63.74 -21.71
C PRO A 393 -23.09 63.40 -23.23
N TRP A 394 -23.76 62.34 -23.70
CA TRP A 394 -24.30 62.08 -25.06
C TRP A 394 -23.40 61.92 -26.31
N GLY A 395 -23.80 60.92 -27.11
CA GLY A 395 -23.55 60.79 -28.55
C GLY A 395 -22.46 59.77 -28.87
N GLY A 396 -22.61 58.76 -29.73
CA GLY A 396 -23.49 58.60 -30.88
C GLY A 396 -22.69 57.76 -31.91
N TYR A 397 -23.40 56.95 -32.69
CA TYR A 397 -22.93 55.85 -33.54
C TYR A 397 -21.93 56.18 -34.67
N GLN A 398 -21.44 55.09 -35.30
CA GLN A 398 -20.61 54.92 -36.52
C GLN A 398 -19.10 54.84 -36.26
N GLY A 399 -18.31 53.95 -36.88
CA GLY A 399 -18.52 52.99 -37.95
C GLY A 399 -17.15 52.63 -38.56
N GLY A 400 -17.02 51.43 -39.12
CA GLY A 400 -15.82 50.95 -39.85
C GLY A 400 -15.17 49.75 -39.16
N GLY A 401 -15.00 48.55 -39.75
CA GLY A 401 -15.12 48.10 -41.12
C GLY A 401 -13.78 47.62 -41.65
N PHE A 402 -13.42 46.33 -41.49
CA PHE A 402 -12.43 45.58 -42.28
C PHE A 402 -12.74 44.06 -42.12
N ARG A 403 -13.27 43.36 -43.15
CA ARG A 403 -12.59 42.49 -44.15
C ARG A 403 -11.74 41.37 -43.52
N GLY A 404 -11.85 40.06 -43.83
CA GLY A 404 -12.64 39.21 -44.75
C GLY A 404 -12.56 37.74 -44.22
N ASN A 405 -13.51 36.81 -44.39
CA ASN A 405 -13.97 36.10 -45.60
C ASN A 405 -12.81 35.53 -46.46
N TYR A 406 -12.74 34.25 -46.87
CA TYR A 406 -13.78 33.24 -47.13
C TYR A 406 -13.13 31.85 -47.44
N ARG A 407 -13.95 30.79 -47.30
CA ARG A 407 -14.04 29.53 -48.11
C ARG A 407 -12.83 28.58 -48.13
N GLY A 408 -12.96 27.27 -47.95
CA GLY A 408 -14.10 26.37 -48.14
C GLY A 408 -14.10 25.79 -49.55
N GLY A 409 -13.84 24.47 -49.70
CA GLY A 409 -14.20 23.73 -50.92
C GLY A 409 -13.31 22.56 -51.35
N ASN A 410 -13.71 21.36 -50.91
CA ASN A 410 -14.05 20.21 -51.76
C ASN A 410 -12.99 19.26 -52.39
N GLN A 411 -13.41 17.99 -52.39
CA GLN A 411 -13.13 16.86 -53.30
C GLN A 411 -11.82 16.05 -53.21
N GLY A 412 -12.02 14.75 -52.98
CA GLY A 412 -11.69 13.74 -54.00
C GLY A 412 -10.65 12.68 -53.61
N GLY A 413 -11.06 11.40 -53.70
CA GLY A 413 -10.12 10.29 -53.90
C GLY A 413 -10.35 9.07 -53.00
N GLY A 414 -11.19 8.14 -53.45
CA GLY A 414 -11.15 6.75 -52.96
C GLY A 414 -10.18 5.92 -53.80
N PHE A 415 -9.60 4.85 -53.25
CA PHE A 415 -9.17 3.65 -53.98
C PHE A 415 -9.06 2.44 -53.04
N ARG A 416 -9.37 1.28 -53.63
CA ARG A 416 -9.51 -0.08 -53.08
C ARG A 416 -8.16 -0.74 -52.75
N GLY A 417 -8.18 -1.61 -51.73
CA GLY A 417 -7.94 -3.06 -51.82
C GLY A 417 -6.53 -3.60 -52.15
N GLY A 418 -6.08 -4.58 -51.37
CA GLY A 418 -4.99 -5.49 -51.77
C GLY A 418 -4.45 -6.39 -50.65
N TYR A 419 -4.97 -7.62 -50.57
CA TYR A 419 -4.32 -8.75 -49.91
C TYR A 419 -3.05 -9.15 -50.66
N GLN A 420 -1.97 -9.52 -49.96
CA GLN A 420 -1.12 -10.64 -50.37
C GLN A 420 -0.25 -11.19 -49.24
N SER A 421 -0.19 -12.51 -49.22
CA SER A 421 0.53 -13.42 -48.33
C SER A 421 1.87 -13.85 -48.97
N ARG A 422 2.66 -14.63 -48.20
CA ARG A 422 4.00 -15.21 -48.41
C ARG A 422 5.14 -14.35 -47.83
N GLY A 423 6.06 -14.86 -47.02
CA GLY A 423 6.43 -16.24 -46.68
C GLY A 423 7.95 -16.40 -46.82
N GLY A 424 8.61 -16.83 -45.74
CA GLY A 424 9.89 -17.56 -45.77
C GLY A 424 11.19 -16.76 -45.85
N GLY A 425 12.16 -17.12 -44.98
CA GLY A 425 13.58 -16.85 -45.19
C GLY A 425 14.34 -16.49 -43.92
N GLY A 426 14.83 -17.48 -43.19
CA GLY A 426 15.75 -17.30 -42.07
C GLY A 426 17.21 -17.19 -42.51
N TYR A 427 18.01 -16.47 -41.71
CA TYR A 427 19.47 -16.54 -41.52
C TYR A 427 19.69 -15.88 -40.14
N GLY A 428 20.32 -16.47 -39.12
CA GLY A 428 21.53 -17.29 -39.12
C GLY A 428 22.75 -16.38 -38.98
N GLY A 429 23.06 -15.92 -37.76
CA GLY A 429 24.18 -14.98 -37.52
C GLY A 429 24.66 -14.96 -36.07
N ASN A 430 25.59 -15.88 -35.76
CA ASN A 430 26.41 -15.89 -34.56
C ASN A 430 27.23 -14.59 -34.43
N TYR A 431 27.22 -13.97 -33.26
CA TYR A 431 28.31 -13.11 -32.81
C TYR A 431 28.74 -13.49 -31.40
N GLN A 432 29.82 -14.26 -31.34
CA GLN A 432 30.68 -14.40 -30.17
C GLN A 432 31.44 -13.10 -29.97
N GLY A 433 31.30 -12.49 -28.79
CA GLY A 433 32.10 -11.37 -28.33
C GLY A 433 32.79 -11.72 -27.02
N ARG A 434 34.05 -12.17 -27.11
CA ARG A 434 34.99 -12.29 -25.99
C ARG A 434 35.28 -10.90 -25.41
N GLY A 435 35.35 -10.81 -24.08
CA GLY A 435 35.93 -9.66 -23.38
C GLY A 435 36.23 -10.03 -21.93
N GLY A 436 37.45 -10.52 -21.67
CA GLY A 436 37.99 -10.71 -20.33
C GLY A 436 38.74 -9.47 -19.82
N PHE A 437 39.38 -9.66 -18.63
CA PHE A 437 40.19 -8.73 -17.81
C PHE A 437 39.38 -7.88 -16.82
N ARG A 438 39.74 -7.74 -15.53
CA ARG A 438 40.85 -8.27 -14.70
C ARG A 438 40.51 -7.99 -13.23
N GLY A 439 40.87 -8.88 -12.33
CA GLY A 439 40.94 -8.60 -10.89
C GLY A 439 42.22 -7.83 -10.51
N GLY A 440 42.23 -7.30 -9.29
CA GLY A 440 43.42 -6.70 -8.67
C GLY A 440 43.12 -6.10 -7.29
N PHE A 441 43.46 -6.88 -6.27
CA PHE A 441 43.69 -6.61 -4.83
C PHE A 441 42.52 -6.19 -3.94
#